data_AF-A0ABD3Z1F0-F1
#
_entry.id   AF-A0ABD3Z1F0-F1
#
_cell.length_a   1.000
_cell.length_b   1.000
_cell.length_c   1.000
_cell.angle_alpha   90.00
_cell.angle_beta   90.00
_cell.angle_gamma   90.00
#
_symmetry.space_group_name_H-M   'P 1'
#
loop_
_entity.id
_entity.type
_entity.pdbx_description
1 polymer ?
#
loop_
_entity_poly.entity_id
_entity_poly.type
_entity_poly.pdbx_seq_one_letter_code
_entity_poly.pdbx_strand_id
1 'polypeptide(L)'
;MKIISKDLRDGEKLPERHVFNGMGYQGDNISPHLAWDEVPAGTKSFVVTCYDPDAPTGSGWWHWIVANLPADTRVLPQGSGSDLVALPEGAIQTRTDFGKAGYGGAAPPKGETHRYIFTVHALDVEKIEVDEGASGAMVGFNVHFHSLGSASITAMYS
;
A
#
# COMPACT_ATOMS: atom_id res chain seq x y z
N MET A 1 -7.23 5.27 -14.95
CA MET A 1 -7.12 4.29 -13.87
C MET A 1 -7.92 4.76 -12.69
N LYS A 2 -8.68 3.85 -12.08
CA LYS A 2 -9.47 4.09 -10.88
C LYS A 2 -9.12 3.04 -9.84
N ILE A 3 -9.23 3.42 -8.58
CA ILE A 3 -9.12 2.52 -7.44
C ILE A 3 -10.39 2.64 -6.60
N ILE A 4 -10.86 1.51 -6.08
CA ILE A 4 -12.00 1.41 -5.17
C ILE A 4 -11.66 0.44 -4.04
N SER A 5 -12.36 0.59 -2.93
CA SER A 5 -12.29 -0.33 -1.82
C SER A 5 -13.70 -0.65 -1.31
N LYS A 6 -13.89 -1.88 -0.82
CA LYS A 6 -15.07 -2.25 -0.04
C LYS A 6 -14.96 -1.77 1.41
N ASP A 7 -13.75 -1.46 1.84
CA ASP A 7 -13.41 -1.17 3.23
C ASP A 7 -13.08 0.32 3.45
N LEU A 8 -12.54 0.99 2.42
CA LEU A 8 -12.12 2.39 2.49
C LEU A 8 -13.03 3.30 1.65
N ARG A 9 -13.16 4.53 2.12
CA ARG A 9 -13.75 5.65 1.37
C ARG A 9 -12.79 6.83 1.41
N ASP A 10 -12.61 7.48 0.27
CA ASP A 10 -11.65 8.57 0.13
C ASP A 10 -12.04 9.77 1.02
N GLY A 11 -11.09 10.25 1.81
CA GLY A 11 -11.26 11.32 2.81
C GLY A 11 -11.95 10.90 4.11
N GLU A 12 -12.45 9.67 4.23
CA GLU A 12 -13.14 9.21 5.44
C GLU A 12 -12.19 8.58 6.47
N LYS A 13 -12.71 8.35 7.68
CA LYS A 13 -11.96 7.70 8.76
C LYS A 13 -11.58 6.26 8.38
N LEU A 14 -10.32 5.88 8.60
CA LEU A 14 -9.85 4.50 8.48
C LEU A 14 -10.58 3.60 9.49
N PRO A 15 -11.26 2.53 9.05
CA PRO A 15 -11.86 1.57 9.97
C PRO A 15 -10.84 0.90 10.90
N GLU A 16 -11.25 0.60 12.14
CA GLU A 16 -10.41 -0.09 13.16
C GLU A 16 -9.84 -1.43 12.67
N ARG A 17 -10.51 -2.04 11.68
CA ARG A 17 -10.03 -3.24 10.96
C ARG A 17 -8.62 -3.08 10.38
N HIS A 18 -8.24 -1.86 10.01
CA HIS A 18 -6.97 -1.54 9.35
C HIS A 18 -6.03 -0.74 10.25
N VAL A 19 -6.41 -0.50 11.50
CA VAL A 19 -5.57 0.18 12.49
C VAL A 19 -4.54 -0.82 13.03
N PHE A 20 -3.38 -0.32 13.43
CA PHE A 20 -2.33 -1.16 14.00
C PHE A 20 -2.76 -1.79 15.33
N ASN A 21 -2.18 -2.94 15.68
CA ASN A 21 -2.47 -3.70 16.89
C ASN A 21 -1.34 -3.62 17.93
N GLY A 22 -0.53 -2.57 17.86
CA GLY A 22 0.58 -2.27 18.75
C GLY A 22 0.72 -0.76 18.97
N MET A 23 1.80 -0.34 19.62
CA MET A 23 2.07 1.10 19.88
C MET A 23 0.94 1.84 20.62
N GLY A 24 0.18 1.13 21.46
CA GLY A 24 -0.96 1.69 22.19
C GLY A 24 -2.32 1.59 21.48
N TYR A 25 -2.36 1.04 20.26
CA TYR A 25 -3.60 0.78 19.52
C TYR A 25 -4.02 -0.69 19.60
N GLN A 26 -5.29 -0.97 19.29
CA GLN A 26 -5.94 -2.28 19.38
C GLN A 26 -6.73 -2.61 18.10
N GLY A 27 -6.32 -2.07 16.96
CA GLY A 27 -6.92 -2.41 15.68
C GLY A 27 -6.65 -3.87 15.31
N ASP A 28 -7.24 -4.34 14.21
CA ASP A 28 -7.03 -5.72 13.77
C ASP A 28 -5.74 -5.90 12.94
N ASN A 29 -5.10 -4.80 12.51
CA ASN A 29 -3.92 -4.77 11.64
C ASN A 29 -4.08 -5.57 10.33
N ILE A 30 -5.27 -5.49 9.72
CA ILE A 30 -5.57 -6.19 8.47
C ILE A 30 -5.54 -5.20 7.30
N SER A 31 -4.77 -5.51 6.27
CA SER A 31 -4.75 -4.72 5.02
C SER A 31 -6.13 -4.65 4.36
N PRO A 32 -6.56 -3.50 3.83
CA PRO A 32 -7.87 -3.34 3.23
C PRO A 32 -7.97 -4.02 1.86
N HIS A 33 -9.19 -4.36 1.46
CA HIS A 33 -9.50 -4.69 0.07
C HIS A 33 -9.15 -3.50 -0.83
N LEU A 34 -8.44 -3.75 -1.93
CA LEU A 34 -8.23 -2.76 -2.99
C LEU A 34 -8.56 -3.40 -4.33
N ALA A 35 -9.34 -2.72 -5.17
CA ALA A 35 -9.57 -3.14 -6.54
C ALA A 35 -9.39 -1.95 -7.48
N TRP A 36 -8.95 -2.20 -8.70
CA TRP A 36 -8.70 -1.16 -9.67
C TRP A 36 -9.10 -1.57 -11.08
N ASP A 37 -9.40 -0.56 -11.90
CA ASP A 37 -9.80 -0.72 -13.28
C ASP A 37 -9.34 0.49 -14.13
N GLU A 38 -9.66 0.49 -15.42
CA GLU A 38 -9.28 1.52 -16.39
C GLU A 38 -7.76 1.71 -16.44
N VAL A 39 -7.03 0.59 -16.44
CA VAL A 39 -5.56 0.57 -16.41
C VAL A 39 -4.98 1.12 -17.73
N PRO A 40 -3.88 1.91 -17.70
CA PRO A 40 -3.27 2.44 -18.91
C PRO A 40 -2.84 1.33 -19.89
N ALA A 41 -2.95 1.60 -21.19
CA ALA A 41 -2.39 0.71 -22.20
C ALA A 41 -0.87 0.55 -22.00
N GLY A 42 -0.35 -0.66 -22.18
CA GLY A 42 1.06 -0.97 -21.97
C GLY A 42 1.44 -1.37 -20.54
N THR A 43 0.48 -1.40 -19.61
CA THR A 43 0.71 -1.90 -18.24
C THR A 43 1.18 -3.36 -18.26
N LYS A 44 2.32 -3.62 -17.60
CA LYS A 44 2.93 -4.96 -17.47
C LYS A 44 3.03 -5.46 -16.03
N SER A 45 2.97 -4.56 -15.05
CA SER A 45 2.87 -4.93 -13.64
C SER A 45 2.23 -3.80 -12.84
N PHE A 46 1.93 -4.10 -11.57
CA PHE A 46 1.52 -3.08 -10.60
C PHE A 46 2.41 -3.07 -9.35
N VAL A 47 2.46 -1.90 -8.74
CA VAL A 47 2.95 -1.70 -7.36
C VAL A 47 1.79 -1.14 -6.54
N VAL A 48 1.59 -1.65 -5.34
CA VAL A 48 0.65 -1.10 -4.35
C VAL A 48 1.44 -0.57 -3.16
N THR A 49 1.10 0.62 -2.69
CA THR A 49 1.70 1.21 -1.48
C THR A 49 0.64 1.74 -0.52
N CYS A 50 0.99 1.81 0.77
CA CYS A 50 0.36 2.64 1.76
C CYS A 50 1.42 3.55 2.38
N TYR A 51 1.20 4.87 2.32
CA TYR A 51 2.15 5.86 2.81
C TYR A 51 1.44 6.93 3.65
N ASP A 52 2.05 7.26 4.79
CA ASP A 52 1.66 8.35 5.67
C ASP A 52 2.64 9.52 5.50
N PRO A 53 2.26 10.60 4.80
CA PRO A 53 3.12 11.77 4.63
C PRO A 53 3.17 12.67 5.89
N ASP A 54 2.27 12.46 6.84
CA ASP A 54 2.10 13.31 8.02
C ASP A 54 2.92 12.79 9.23
N ALA A 55 3.41 11.55 9.16
CA ALA A 55 4.32 10.99 10.16
C ALA A 55 5.55 11.89 10.39
N PRO A 56 5.84 12.31 11.65
CA PRO A 56 6.84 13.32 11.97
C PRO A 56 8.28 12.76 12.01
N THR A 57 8.72 12.15 10.91
CA THR A 57 10.03 11.47 10.79
C THR A 57 11.02 12.21 9.88
N GLY A 58 10.55 13.21 9.14
CA GLY A 58 11.29 13.86 8.05
C GLY A 58 11.16 13.15 6.70
N SER A 59 10.59 11.94 6.65
CA SER A 59 10.40 11.15 5.43
C SER A 59 9.02 10.50 5.31
N GLY A 60 8.07 10.89 6.18
CA GLY A 60 6.80 10.19 6.34
C GLY A 60 6.98 8.74 6.81
N TRP A 61 6.03 7.86 6.50
CA TRP A 61 6.06 6.46 6.90
C TRP A 61 5.46 5.53 5.84
N TRP A 62 6.23 4.54 5.39
CA TRP A 62 5.76 3.45 4.54
C TRP A 62 5.10 2.37 5.38
N HIS A 63 3.79 2.21 5.21
CA HIS A 63 2.95 1.25 5.93
C HIS A 63 2.79 -0.09 5.22
N TRP A 64 2.88 -0.10 3.89
CA TRP A 64 2.76 -1.31 3.09
C TRP A 64 3.32 -1.08 1.69
N ILE A 65 4.03 -2.06 1.15
CA ILE A 65 4.57 -2.03 -0.21
C ILE A 65 4.46 -3.43 -0.80
N VAL A 66 3.83 -3.54 -1.97
CA VAL A 66 3.76 -4.76 -2.78
C VAL A 66 4.25 -4.42 -4.18
N ALA A 67 5.27 -5.12 -4.66
CA ALA A 67 5.82 -4.95 -6.00
C ALA A 67 5.54 -6.17 -6.87
N ASN A 68 5.69 -5.99 -8.19
CA ASN A 68 5.64 -7.05 -9.20
C ASN A 68 4.31 -7.81 -9.23
N LEU A 69 3.19 -7.13 -8.94
CA LEU A 69 1.86 -7.71 -9.18
C LEU A 69 1.66 -7.90 -10.70
N PRO A 70 1.25 -9.09 -11.17
CA PRO A 70 1.04 -9.35 -12.60
C PRO A 70 0.06 -8.38 -13.28
N ALA A 71 0.24 -8.16 -14.59
CA ALA A 71 -0.54 -7.19 -15.39
C ALA A 71 -2.06 -7.42 -15.40
N ASP A 72 -2.52 -8.64 -15.13
CA ASP A 72 -3.93 -9.03 -15.04
C ASP A 72 -4.51 -8.89 -13.62
N THR A 73 -3.69 -8.54 -12.63
CA THR A 73 -4.16 -8.27 -11.25
C THR A 73 -5.12 -7.08 -11.25
N ARG A 74 -6.32 -7.28 -10.70
CA ARG A 74 -7.35 -6.22 -10.54
C ARG A 74 -7.84 -6.07 -9.11
N VAL A 75 -7.42 -6.96 -8.21
CA VAL A 75 -7.87 -6.97 -6.82
C VAL A 75 -6.79 -7.52 -5.90
N LEU A 76 -6.61 -6.86 -4.77
CA LEU A 76 -6.03 -7.40 -3.55
C LEU A 76 -7.16 -7.58 -2.54
N PRO A 77 -7.56 -8.83 -2.22
CA PRO A 77 -8.51 -9.09 -1.16
C PRO A 77 -8.05 -8.50 0.19
N GLN A 78 -9.01 -8.22 1.08
CA GLN A 78 -8.70 -7.84 2.45
C GLN A 78 -7.77 -8.89 3.09
N GLY A 79 -6.66 -8.44 3.68
CA GLY A 79 -5.68 -9.30 4.32
C GLY A 79 -4.58 -9.84 3.40
N SER A 80 -4.51 -9.43 2.13
CA SER A 80 -3.38 -9.76 1.23
C SER A 80 -2.01 -9.31 1.75
N GLY A 81 -1.96 -8.22 2.52
CA GLY A 81 -0.75 -7.75 3.21
C GLY A 81 -0.60 -8.27 4.63
N SER A 82 -1.48 -9.18 5.08
CA SER A 82 -1.59 -9.62 6.48
C SER A 82 -1.59 -11.15 6.60
N ASP A 83 -1.00 -11.84 5.62
CA ASP A 83 -0.87 -13.30 5.56
C ASP A 83 -2.19 -14.10 5.60
N LEU A 84 -3.33 -13.44 5.36
CA LEU A 84 -4.65 -14.10 5.30
C LEU A 84 -4.98 -14.61 3.89
N VAL A 85 -4.39 -13.98 2.88
CA VAL A 85 -4.58 -14.31 1.47
C VAL A 85 -3.22 -14.27 0.80
N ALA A 86 -2.86 -15.35 0.10
CA ALA A 86 -1.63 -15.40 -0.68
C ALA A 86 -1.65 -14.31 -1.77
N LEU A 87 -0.52 -13.65 -1.97
CA LEU A 87 -0.35 -12.76 -3.11
C LEU A 87 -0.30 -13.57 -4.43
N PRO A 88 -0.65 -12.95 -5.56
CA PRO A 88 -0.43 -13.55 -6.87
C PRO A 88 1.03 -14.00 -7.06
N GLU A 89 1.24 -15.05 -7.82
CA GLU A 89 2.58 -15.53 -8.16
C GLU A 89 3.41 -14.40 -8.80
N GLY A 90 4.68 -14.29 -8.39
CA GLY A 90 5.60 -13.24 -8.85
C GLY A 90 5.56 -11.93 -8.05
N ALA A 91 4.48 -11.67 -7.30
CA ALA A 91 4.38 -10.51 -6.43
C ALA A 91 5.21 -10.69 -5.14
N ILE A 92 5.74 -9.58 -4.63
CA ILE A 92 6.56 -9.56 -3.41
C ILE A 92 6.17 -8.41 -2.50
N GLN A 93 6.09 -8.67 -1.19
CA GLN A 93 6.04 -7.60 -0.19
C GLN A 93 7.46 -7.18 0.16
N THR A 94 7.75 -5.89 0.11
CA THR A 94 9.08 -5.37 0.45
C THR A 94 9.06 -4.70 1.83
N ARG A 95 10.24 -4.35 2.32
CA ARG A 95 10.44 -3.78 3.65
C ARG A 95 9.70 -2.44 3.82
N THR A 96 8.94 -2.35 4.91
CA THR A 96 8.30 -1.13 5.41
C THR A 96 9.14 -0.42 6.47
N ASP A 97 8.70 0.75 6.91
CA ASP A 97 9.38 1.50 7.98
C ASP A 97 9.19 0.86 9.37
N PHE A 98 8.28 -0.12 9.51
CA PHE A 98 8.24 -1.03 10.66
C PHE A 98 9.41 -2.03 10.69
N GLY A 99 10.27 -2.04 9.68
CA GLY A 99 11.46 -2.89 9.61
C GLY A 99 11.22 -4.32 9.10
N LYS A 100 10.01 -4.62 8.61
CA LYS A 100 9.63 -5.92 8.04
C LYS A 100 8.73 -5.75 6.81
N ALA A 101 8.64 -6.78 5.98
CA ALA A 101 7.63 -6.87 4.93
C ALA A 101 6.24 -7.13 5.53
N GLY A 102 5.19 -6.75 4.80
CA GLY A 102 3.80 -6.84 5.28
C GLY A 102 3.14 -5.48 5.52
N TYR A 103 1.83 -5.50 5.73
CA TYR A 103 1.04 -4.34 6.12
C TYR A 103 1.20 -4.05 7.62
N GLY A 104 1.48 -2.79 7.95
CA GLY A 104 1.34 -2.22 9.29
C GLY A 104 0.33 -1.08 9.27
N GLY A 105 -0.72 -1.18 10.07
CA GLY A 105 -1.82 -0.21 10.13
C GLY A 105 -1.45 1.16 10.70
N ALA A 106 -2.45 2.03 10.79
CA ALA A 106 -2.33 3.36 11.38
C ALA A 106 -2.03 3.31 12.88
N ALA A 107 -1.12 4.16 13.35
CA ALA A 107 -0.80 4.35 14.77
C ALA A 107 -0.20 5.77 15.01
N PRO A 108 -0.93 6.84 14.68
CA PRO A 108 -0.40 8.21 14.79
C PRO A 108 -0.16 8.59 16.26
N PRO A 109 0.64 9.63 16.55
CA PRO A 109 0.71 10.20 17.89
C PRO A 109 -0.67 10.65 18.39
N LYS A 110 -0.92 10.48 19.68
CA LYS A 110 -2.22 10.79 20.28
C LYS A 110 -2.59 12.27 20.08
N GLY A 111 -3.76 12.51 19.49
CA GLY A 111 -4.30 13.85 19.27
C GLY A 111 -3.96 14.44 17.90
N GLU A 112 -3.23 13.70 17.06
CA GLU A 112 -2.97 14.05 15.68
C GLU A 112 -3.99 13.39 14.75
N THR A 113 -4.04 13.82 13.49
CA THR A 113 -4.84 13.15 12.46
C THR A 113 -4.02 13.08 11.19
N HIS A 114 -3.72 11.87 10.75
CA HIS A 114 -2.82 11.59 9.63
C HIS A 114 -3.59 11.06 8.43
N ARG A 115 -3.01 11.26 7.24
CA ARG A 115 -3.44 10.65 5.98
C ARG A 115 -2.73 9.31 5.79
N TYR A 116 -3.48 8.30 5.41
CA TYR A 116 -2.99 6.99 5.00
C TYR A 116 -3.36 6.79 3.53
N ILE A 117 -2.38 6.98 2.65
CA ILE A 117 -2.60 7.06 1.21
C ILE A 117 -2.30 5.70 0.59
N PHE A 118 -3.36 4.97 0.22
CA PHE A 118 -3.28 3.71 -0.50
C PHE A 118 -3.22 4.00 -2.00
N THR A 119 -2.10 3.67 -2.65
CA THR A 119 -1.88 3.96 -4.07
C THR A 119 -1.60 2.69 -4.85
N VAL A 120 -2.20 2.55 -6.02
CA VAL A 120 -1.80 1.58 -7.03
C VAL A 120 -1.10 2.31 -8.17
N HIS A 121 0.03 1.78 -8.62
CA HIS A 121 0.83 2.28 -9.74
C HIS A 121 0.84 1.22 -10.84
N ALA A 122 0.54 1.62 -12.07
CA ALA A 122 0.67 0.78 -13.26
C ALA A 122 2.04 1.03 -13.90
N LEU A 123 2.83 -0.03 -14.13
CA LEU A 123 4.20 0.08 -14.63
C LEU A 123 4.35 -0.49 -16.06
N ASP A 124 5.31 0.03 -16.82
CA ASP A 124 5.65 -0.40 -18.19
C ASP A 124 6.65 -1.57 -18.28
N VAL A 125 7.11 -2.05 -17.14
CA VAL A 125 7.96 -3.22 -16.96
C VAL A 125 7.22 -4.33 -16.21
N GLU A 126 7.51 -5.57 -16.55
CA GLU A 126 6.91 -6.75 -15.90
C GLU A 126 7.44 -6.95 -14.48
N LYS A 127 8.71 -6.57 -14.25
CA LYS A 127 9.37 -6.73 -12.97
C LYS A 127 10.34 -5.58 -12.72
N ILE A 128 10.32 -5.05 -11.50
CA ILE A 128 11.37 -4.19 -10.96
C ILE A 128 12.32 -5.04 -10.11
N GLU A 129 13.62 -4.73 -10.17
CA GLU A 129 14.69 -5.49 -9.52
C GLU A 129 14.77 -5.15 -8.02
N VAL A 130 13.90 -5.79 -7.24
CA VAL A 130 13.79 -5.63 -5.78
C VAL A 130 13.63 -6.98 -5.09
N ASP A 131 14.15 -7.07 -3.87
CA ASP A 131 13.93 -8.19 -2.94
C ASP A 131 13.08 -7.73 -1.73
N GLU A 132 12.84 -8.66 -0.78
CA GLU A 132 12.07 -8.37 0.44
C GLU A 132 12.70 -7.26 1.31
N GLY A 133 14.00 -6.99 1.16
CA GLY A 133 14.73 -5.99 1.91
C GLY A 133 14.68 -4.59 1.31
N ALA A 134 14.20 -4.45 0.07
CA ALA A 134 14.11 -3.17 -0.61
C ALA A 134 13.20 -2.18 0.14
N SER A 135 13.72 -0.99 0.41
CA SER A 135 12.99 0.06 1.10
C SER A 135 11.88 0.66 0.23
N GLY A 136 10.91 1.32 0.87
CA GLY A 136 9.89 2.11 0.16
C GLY A 136 10.48 3.15 -0.78
N ALA A 137 11.60 3.77 -0.41
CA ALA A 137 12.30 4.70 -1.29
C ALA A 137 12.92 4.02 -2.53
N MET A 138 13.49 2.82 -2.40
CA MET A 138 14.02 2.05 -3.52
C MET A 138 12.91 1.61 -4.49
N VAL A 139 11.78 1.14 -3.95
CA VAL A 139 10.60 0.81 -4.77
C VAL A 139 10.05 2.07 -5.43
N GLY A 140 9.90 3.16 -4.68
CA GLY A 140 9.44 4.46 -5.19
C GLY A 140 10.32 5.03 -6.30
N PHE A 141 11.64 4.83 -6.22
CA PHE A 141 12.58 5.20 -7.28
C PHE A 141 12.29 4.43 -8.57
N ASN A 142 12.09 3.12 -8.50
CA ASN A 142 11.71 2.32 -9.68
C ASN A 142 10.35 2.74 -10.24
N VAL A 143 9.35 2.94 -9.37
CA VAL A 143 8.01 3.41 -9.76
C VAL A 143 8.10 4.74 -10.50
N HIS A 144 8.96 5.67 -10.06
CA HIS A 144 9.13 6.97 -10.70
C HIS A 144 9.49 6.86 -12.19
N PHE A 145 10.40 5.94 -12.56
CA PHE A 145 10.86 5.78 -13.94
C PHE A 145 9.92 4.95 -14.81
N HIS A 146 9.10 4.09 -14.20
CA HIS A 146 8.28 3.10 -14.93
C HIS A 146 6.78 3.36 -14.89
N SER A 147 6.31 4.34 -14.11
CA SER A 147 4.88 4.58 -13.90
C SER A 147 4.20 5.16 -15.16
N LEU A 148 3.21 4.41 -15.66
CA LEU A 148 2.28 4.85 -16.70
C LEU A 148 1.09 5.63 -16.13
N GLY A 149 0.82 5.48 -14.84
CA GLY A 149 -0.28 6.13 -14.14
C GLY A 149 -0.50 5.55 -12.76
N SER A 150 -1.23 6.28 -11.92
CA SER A 150 -1.59 5.84 -10.57
C SER A 150 -3.00 6.27 -10.18
N ALA A 151 -3.53 5.63 -9.16
CA ALA A 151 -4.79 6.01 -8.51
C ALA A 151 -4.69 5.74 -7.01
N SER A 152 -5.29 6.60 -6.18
CA SER A 152 -5.20 6.49 -4.72
C SER A 152 -6.54 6.64 -4.00
N ILE A 153 -6.59 6.09 -2.79
CA ILE A 153 -7.60 6.36 -1.76
C ILE A 153 -6.86 6.85 -0.52
N THR A 154 -7.26 7.99 0.02
CA THR A 154 -6.74 8.52 1.27
C THR A 154 -7.73 8.26 2.40
N ALA A 155 -7.31 7.53 3.43
CA ALA A 155 -8.08 7.38 4.66
C ALA A 155 -7.46 8.23 5.78
N MET A 156 -8.28 8.75 6.67
CA MET A 156 -7.85 9.60 7.79
C MET A 156 -7.86 8.80 9.11
N TYR A 157 -6.87 8.93 9.98
CA TYR A 157 -6.95 8.30 11.31
C TYR A 157 -6.32 9.15 12.42
N SER A 158 -6.84 9.00 13.64
CA SER A 158 -6.55 9.80 14.83
C SER A 158 -6.48 8.95 16.09
#